data_AF-A0A7V8X2B6-F1
#
_entry.id   AF-A0A7V8X2B6-F1
#
_cell.length_a   1.000
_cell.length_b   1.000
_cell.length_c   1.000
_cell.angle_alpha   90.00
_cell.angle_beta   90.00
_cell.angle_gamma   90.00
#
_symmetry.space_group_name_H-M   'P 1'
#
loop_
_entity.id
_entity.type
_entity.pdbx_description
1 polymer ?
#
loop_
_entity_poly.entity_id
_entity_poly.type
_entity_poly.pdbx_seq_one_letter_code
_entity_poly.pdbx_strand_id
1 'polypeptide(L)' 'MATSSSGPTATCDSCGRVEPAADVEAVHRVYVTPAAWDVEERIEVVDEVERWCFPCRSSYPHQLVGTEAPEL' A
#
# COMPACT_ATOMS: atom_id res chain seq x y z
N MET A 1 26.85 -12.74 -23.31
CA MET A 1 26.16 -11.49 -22.97
C MET A 1 24.84 -11.89 -22.33
N ALA A 2 24.68 -11.71 -21.01
CA ALA A 2 23.46 -12.13 -20.31
C ALA A 2 22.36 -11.10 -20.58
N THR A 3 21.28 -11.52 -21.22
CA THR A 3 20.07 -10.73 -21.35
C THR A 3 19.39 -10.69 -19.99
N SER A 4 19.54 -9.59 -19.26
CA SER A 4 18.73 -9.29 -18.08
C SER A 4 17.28 -9.21 -18.54
N SER A 5 16.46 -10.20 -18.15
CA SER A 5 15.01 -10.14 -18.34
C SER A 5 14.48 -9.06 -17.39
N SER A 6 14.43 -7.82 -17.86
CA SER A 6 13.68 -6.77 -17.17
C SER A 6 12.21 -7.06 -17.40
N GLY A 7 11.59 -7.75 -16.43
CA GLY A 7 10.14 -7.91 -16.40
C GLY A 7 9.43 -6.55 -16.36
N PRO A 8 8.09 -6.53 -16.46
CA PRO A 8 7.34 -5.29 -16.32
C PRO A 8 7.66 -4.62 -14.98
N THR A 9 7.80 -3.31 -14.99
CA THR A 9 8.01 -2.48 -13.80
C THR A 9 6.81 -1.57 -13.56
N ALA A 10 6.65 -1.14 -12.31
CA ALA A 10 5.63 -0.18 -11.91
C ALA A 10 6.23 0.84 -10.93
N THR A 11 5.70 2.07 -10.97
CA THR A 11 6.08 3.11 -10.02
C THR A 11 5.19 3.02 -8.78
N CYS A 12 5.81 3.06 -7.60
CA CYS A 12 5.10 3.12 -6.33
C CYS A 12 4.56 4.54 -6.08
N ASP A 13 3.27 4.69 -5.85
CA ASP A 13 2.62 6.00 -5.59
C ASP A 13 3.07 6.63 -4.26
N SER A 14 3.47 5.82 -3.27
CA SER A 14 3.90 6.32 -1.95
C SER A 14 5.31 6.91 -1.95
N CYS A 15 6.28 6.25 -2.60
CA CYS A 15 7.70 6.64 -2.54
C CYS A 15 8.32 7.03 -3.88
N GLY A 16 7.60 6.86 -4.99
CA GLY A 16 8.06 7.17 -6.34
C GLY A 16 9.11 6.22 -6.93
N ARG A 17 9.53 5.17 -6.21
CA ARG A 17 10.49 4.19 -6.74
C ARG A 17 9.85 3.30 -7.81
N VAL A 18 10.65 2.96 -8.82
CA VAL A 18 10.31 1.97 -9.86
C VAL A 18 10.75 0.60 -9.35
N GLU A 19 9.79 -0.29 -9.18
CA GLU A 19 9.98 -1.65 -8.69
C GLU A 19 9.45 -2.65 -9.74
N PRO A 20 9.80 -3.94 -9.67
CA PRO A 20 9.13 -4.96 -10.48
C PRO A 20 7.62 -4.88 -10.27
N ALA A 21 6.84 -4.95 -11.34
CA ALA A 21 5.39 -4.80 -11.25
C ALA A 21 4.74 -5.88 -10.37
N ALA A 22 5.38 -7.05 -10.24
CA ALA A 22 4.96 -8.13 -9.36
C ALA A 22 5.12 -7.80 -7.86
N ASP A 23 5.90 -6.79 -7.50
CA ASP A 23 6.15 -6.38 -6.11
C ASP A 23 5.32 -5.16 -5.69
N VAL A 24 4.48 -4.64 -6.61
CA VAL A 24 3.64 -3.46 -6.41
C VAL A 24 2.16 -3.87 -6.41
N GLU A 25 1.51 -3.70 -5.26
CA GLU A 25 0.13 -4.15 -5.03
C GLU A 25 -0.83 -2.95 -4.93
N ALA A 26 -2.09 -3.16 -5.31
CA ALA A 26 -3.13 -2.14 -5.18
C ALA A 26 -3.60 -2.03 -3.71
N VAL A 27 -3.70 -0.80 -3.21
CA VAL A 27 -4.07 -0.52 -1.81
C VAL A 27 -5.01 0.68 -1.67
N HIS A 28 -5.78 0.69 -0.59
CA HIS A 28 -6.39 1.88 0.00
C HIS A 28 -5.51 2.39 1.14
N ARG A 29 -5.13 3.67 1.12
CA ARG A 29 -4.36 4.29 2.21
C ARG A 29 -5.23 4.44 3.45
N VAL A 30 -4.65 4.19 4.63
CA VAL A 30 -5.34 4.39 5.90
C VAL A 30 -4.61 5.44 6.73
N TYR A 31 -5.36 6.42 7.24
CA TYR A 31 -4.89 7.36 8.25
C TYR A 31 -5.41 6.93 9.61
N VAL A 32 -4.50 6.80 10.57
CA VAL A 32 -4.81 6.43 11.95
C VAL A 32 -4.50 7.61 12.84
N THR A 33 -5.52 8.13 13.51
CA THR A 33 -5.37 9.07 14.62
C THR A 33 -5.48 8.27 15.91
N PRO A 34 -4.38 8.05 16.66
CA PRO A 34 -4.42 7.30 17.90
C PRO A 34 -5.23 8.05 18.95
N ALA A 35 -5.83 7.31 19.88
CA ALA A 35 -6.52 7.91 21.00
C ALA A 35 -5.57 8.75 21.86
N ALA A 36 -6.00 9.96 22.19
CA ALA A 36 -5.37 10.82 23.17
C ALA A 36 -6.39 11.20 24.25
N TRP A 37 -5.95 11.88 25.29
CA TRP A 37 -6.77 12.24 26.46
C TRP A 37 -8.07 13.00 26.10
N ASP A 38 -8.10 13.73 24.98
CA ASP A 38 -9.28 14.44 24.45
C ASP A 38 -9.74 13.96 23.06
N VAL A 39 -9.12 12.92 22.50
CA VAL A 39 -9.37 12.50 21.11
C VAL A 39 -9.62 11.01 21.09
N GLU A 40 -10.81 10.61 20.64
CA GLU A 40 -11.11 9.21 20.37
C GLU A 40 -10.28 8.70 19.18
N GLU A 41 -9.97 7.40 19.19
CA GLU A 41 -9.30 6.76 18.06
C GLU A 41 -10.13 6.94 16.79
N ARG A 42 -9.46 7.31 15.70
CA ARG A 42 -10.09 7.46 14.40
C ARG A 42 -9.27 6.75 13.33
N ILE A 43 -9.96 5.96 12.51
CA ILE A 43 -9.41 5.28 11.34
C ILE A 43 -10.13 5.82 10.10
N GLU A 44 -9.38 6.38 9.17
CA GLU A 44 -9.90 6.96 7.93
C GLU A 44 -9.29 6.21 6.75
N VAL A 45 -10.11 5.43 6.03
CA VAL A 45 -9.70 4.73 4.81
C VAL A 45 -9.99 5.62 3.61
N VAL A 46 -8.99 5.83 2.76
CA VAL A 46 -9.10 6.63 1.54
C VAL A 46 -9.60 5.73 0.39
N ASP A 47 -10.65 6.16 -0.31
CA ASP A 47 -11.26 5.41 -1.42
C ASP A 47 -10.33 5.29 -2.66
N GLU A 48 -9.41 6.24 -2.83
CA GLU A 48 -8.43 6.20 -3.91
C GLU A 48 -7.57 4.93 -3.85
N VAL A 49 -7.46 4.27 -5.00
CA VAL A 49 -6.61 3.10 -5.19
C VAL A 49 -5.21 3.56 -5.58
N GLU A 50 -4.24 3.29 -4.71
CA GLU A 50 -2.82 3.53 -4.96
C GLU A 50 -2.07 2.21 -5.23
N ARG A 51 -0.90 2.29 -5.87
CA ARG A 51 -0.03 1.13 -6.12
C ARG A 51 1.24 1.21 -5.30
N TRP A 52 1.40 0.30 -4.33
CA TRP A 52 2.48 0.38 -3.34
C TRP A 52 3.40 -0.83 -3.35
N CYS A 53 4.70 -0.56 -3.31
CA CYS A 53 5.73 -1.58 -3.12
C CYS A 53 5.74 -2.14 -1.69
N PHE A 54 6.32 -3.34 -1.53
CA PHE A 54 6.40 -4.03 -0.23
C PHE A 54 6.94 -3.18 0.94
N PRO A 55 8.04 -2.39 0.80
CA PRO A 55 8.51 -1.54 1.89
C PRO A 55 7.50 -0.49 2.35
N CYS A 56 6.75 0.11 1.41
CA CYS A 56 5.75 1.14 1.75
C CYS A 56 4.56 0.51 2.48
N ARG A 57 4.08 -0.65 2.01
CA ARG A 57 3.04 -1.43 2.68
C ARG A 57 3.44 -1.85 4.10
N SER A 58 4.71 -2.20 4.30
CA SER A 58 5.22 -2.56 5.64
C SER A 58 5.34 -1.36 6.59
N SER A 59 5.42 -0.13 6.04
CA SER A 59 5.70 1.08 6.82
C SER A 59 4.46 1.92 7.08
N TYR A 60 3.48 1.89 6.17
CA TYR A 60 2.32 2.76 6.20
C TYR A 60 1.02 1.96 6.32
N PRO A 61 0.07 2.39 7.16
CA PRO A 61 -1.24 1.74 7.27
C PRO A 61 -1.98 1.76 5.93
N HIS A 62 -2.49 0.60 5.54
CA HIS A 62 -3.18 0.41 4.27
C HIS A 62 -4.10 -0.82 4.34
N GLN A 63 -5.00 -0.93 3.37
CA GLN A 63 -5.78 -2.13 3.09
C GLN A 63 -5.50 -2.57 1.66
N LEU A 64 -5.27 -3.86 1.43
CA LEU A 64 -5.10 -4.39 0.06
C LEU A 64 -6.45 -4.37 -0.67
N VAL A 65 -6.46 -3.88 -1.91
CA VAL A 65 -7.66 -3.92 -2.75
C VAL A 65 -7.93 -5.38 -3.12
N GLY A 66 -9.11 -5.89 -2.77
CA GLY A 66 -9.49 -7.28 -3.01
C GLY A 66 -9.07 -8.27 -1.92
N THR A 67 -8.47 -7.81 -0.81
CA THR A 67 -8.50 -8.59 0.45
C THR A 67 -9.77 -8.20 1.20
N GLU A 68 -10.91 -8.67 0.69
CA GLU A 68 -12.11 -8.82 1.52
C GLU A 68 -11.69 -9.77 2.64
N ALA A 69 -11.57 -9.28 3.87
CA ALA A 69 -11.32 -10.15 5.02
C ALA A 69 -12.38 -11.27 4.97
N PRO A 70 -11.99 -12.56 5.00
CA PRO A 70 -12.98 -13.63 5.05
C PRO A 70 -13.87 -13.36 6.26
N GLU A 71 -15.17 -13.17 6.02
CA GLU A 71 -16.18 -13.10 7.07
C GLU A 71 -16.06 -14.39 7.91
N LEU A 72 -15.64 -14.26 9.18
CA LEU A 72 -15.61 -15.33 10.17
C LEU A 72 -16.56 -14.99 11.31
#